data_AF-A0A8S3F2W8-F1
#
_entry.id   AF-A0A8S3F2W8-F1
#
_cell.length_a   1.000
_cell.length_b   1.000
_cell.length_c   1.000
_cell.angle_alpha   90.00
_cell.angle_beta   90.00
_cell.angle_gamma   90.00
#
_symmetry.space_group_name_H-M   'P 1'
#
loop_
_entity.id
_entity.type
_entity.pdbx_description
1 polymer ?
#
loop_
_entity_poly.entity_id
_entity_poly.type
_entity_poly.pdbx_seq_one_letter_code
_entity_poly.pdbx_strand_id
1 'polypeptide(L)'
;KPGLPDLPNPNELEFVSSFDYHMNVEGIEEYLDEFKREAYGDLDVVTVGEANGVSADQAVEWVDEERGKFSMIFQFESTNLWDKTLGVIDVLAFKRIMTRWEKSLEKSGWNALFLENHDKPRIVSTWGNDKEYLRDCATAFATVYMLMMGTPFIFQGQEIGMTNVRFPSINDYPDVAARNFYNLQLAKGVDHDELMKIIHMTGRDNARTPMQWDDSLNAGFSTAQQTWIGVNPNYVRINVAQQENDETSVLNFYKRLIRLRKEHDLFTYGIYDLILSNNKQIYGYTRT
;
A
#
# COMPACT_ATOMS: atom_id res chain seq x y z
N LYS A 1 -15.65 5.22 -25.58
CA LYS A 1 -16.91 4.97 -26.34
C LYS A 1 -17.09 6.05 -27.39
N PRO A 2 -17.60 5.74 -28.60
CA PRO A 2 -17.91 6.75 -29.61
C PRO A 2 -18.80 7.86 -29.02
N GLY A 3 -18.49 9.11 -29.34
CA GLY A 3 -19.30 10.27 -28.93
C GLY A 3 -19.04 10.83 -27.51
N LEU A 4 -18.03 10.35 -26.77
CA LEU A 4 -17.65 10.84 -25.44
C LEU A 4 -18.87 11.01 -24.49
N PRO A 5 -19.63 9.94 -24.22
CA PRO A 5 -20.84 10.04 -23.41
C PRO A 5 -20.54 10.40 -21.96
N ASP A 6 -21.46 11.13 -21.34
CA ASP A 6 -21.44 11.39 -19.90
C ASP A 6 -21.61 10.08 -19.10
N LEU A 7 -21.02 10.06 -17.90
CA LEU A 7 -21.21 8.97 -16.95
C LEU A 7 -22.59 9.06 -16.28
N PRO A 8 -23.24 7.92 -15.96
CA PRO A 8 -24.50 7.92 -15.23
C PRO A 8 -24.40 8.66 -13.90
N ASN A 9 -25.34 9.57 -13.65
CA ASN A 9 -25.44 10.30 -12.38
C ASN A 9 -26.81 10.08 -11.70
N PRO A 10 -27.15 8.84 -11.30
CA PRO A 10 -28.48 8.51 -10.76
C PRO A 10 -28.80 9.22 -9.44
N ASN A 11 -27.77 9.70 -8.72
CA ASN A 11 -27.91 10.36 -7.42
C ASN A 11 -27.77 11.89 -7.52
N GLU A 12 -27.76 12.44 -8.74
CA GLU A 12 -27.63 13.90 -8.99
C GLU A 12 -26.47 14.55 -8.23
N LEU A 13 -25.33 13.84 -8.15
CA LEU A 13 -24.13 14.32 -7.50
C LEU A 13 -23.52 15.48 -8.29
N GLU A 14 -22.89 16.41 -7.59
CA GLU A 14 -22.14 17.51 -8.22
C GLU A 14 -21.00 16.98 -9.11
N PHE A 15 -20.36 15.87 -8.70
CA PHE A 15 -19.30 15.20 -9.45
C PHE A 15 -19.51 13.69 -9.45
N VAL A 16 -19.20 13.02 -10.56
CA VAL A 16 -19.25 11.56 -10.72
C VAL A 16 -17.83 11.03 -10.92
N SER A 17 -17.52 9.87 -10.31
CA SER A 17 -16.23 9.22 -10.49
C SER A 17 -16.03 8.82 -11.95
N SER A 18 -14.87 9.14 -12.53
CA SER A 18 -14.55 8.84 -13.93
C SER A 18 -14.13 7.38 -14.18
N PHE A 19 -13.90 6.58 -13.14
CA PHE A 19 -13.21 5.29 -13.23
C PHE A 19 -13.90 4.31 -14.19
N ASP A 20 -15.23 4.20 -14.17
CA ASP A 20 -15.96 3.24 -15.00
C ASP A 20 -15.71 3.39 -16.51
N TYR A 21 -15.35 4.59 -16.97
CA TYR A 21 -15.10 4.88 -18.40
C TYR A 21 -13.61 5.04 -18.74
N HIS A 22 -12.71 5.00 -17.77
CA HIS A 22 -11.29 5.29 -17.98
C HIS A 22 -10.32 4.27 -17.36
N MET A 23 -10.77 3.40 -16.48
CA MET A 23 -9.95 2.42 -15.78
C MET A 23 -10.01 1.06 -16.50
N ASN A 24 -8.86 0.57 -16.96
CA ASN A 24 -8.72 -0.74 -17.64
C ASN A 24 -9.75 -0.97 -18.76
N VAL A 25 -9.86 -0.01 -19.68
CA VAL A 25 -10.85 -0.02 -20.77
C VAL A 25 -10.35 -0.71 -22.03
N GLU A 26 -11.27 -1.21 -22.84
CA GLU A 26 -10.97 -1.79 -24.15
C GLU A 26 -10.10 -0.87 -25.02
N GLY A 27 -9.04 -1.43 -25.60
CA GLY A 27 -8.04 -0.72 -26.39
C GLY A 27 -6.75 -0.36 -25.63
N ILE A 28 -6.73 -0.46 -24.29
CA ILE A 28 -5.52 -0.16 -23.50
C ILE A 28 -4.34 -1.06 -23.88
N GLU A 29 -4.59 -2.35 -24.14
CA GLU A 29 -3.56 -3.35 -24.43
C GLU A 29 -2.73 -3.00 -25.67
N GLU A 30 -3.32 -2.41 -26.72
CA GLU A 30 -2.61 -1.99 -27.93
C GLU A 30 -1.56 -0.92 -27.62
N TYR A 31 -1.92 0.05 -26.77
CA TYR A 31 -0.99 1.10 -26.34
C TYR A 31 0.09 0.57 -25.41
N LEU A 32 -0.23 -0.39 -24.54
CA LEU A 32 0.78 -1.01 -23.67
C LEU A 32 1.75 -1.89 -24.45
N ASP A 33 1.27 -2.60 -25.47
CA ASP A 33 2.11 -3.35 -26.42
C ASP A 33 3.02 -2.44 -27.23
N GLU A 34 2.49 -1.32 -27.74
CA GLU A 34 3.31 -0.29 -28.38
C GLU A 34 4.34 0.28 -27.41
N PHE A 35 3.95 0.64 -26.18
CA PHE A 35 4.87 1.18 -25.19
C PHE A 35 5.98 0.20 -24.84
N LYS A 36 5.67 -1.09 -24.62
CA LYS A 36 6.68 -2.13 -24.41
C LYS A 36 7.66 -2.19 -25.59
N ARG A 37 7.15 -2.29 -26.81
CA ARG A 37 7.96 -2.44 -28.02
C ARG A 37 8.87 -1.23 -28.28
N GLU A 38 8.34 -0.02 -28.14
CA GLU A 38 9.05 1.21 -28.54
C GLU A 38 9.92 1.80 -27.43
N ALA A 39 9.65 1.51 -26.14
CA ALA A 39 10.33 2.16 -25.03
C ALA A 39 11.36 1.28 -24.30
N TYR A 40 11.02 0.05 -23.91
CA TYR A 40 11.87 -0.75 -23.01
C TYR A 40 12.04 -2.23 -23.36
N GLY A 41 11.36 -2.75 -24.39
CA GLY A 41 11.31 -4.18 -24.69
C GLY A 41 12.67 -4.84 -24.93
N ASP A 42 13.67 -4.07 -25.38
CA ASP A 42 15.04 -4.51 -25.63
C ASP A 42 16.02 -4.16 -24.48
N LEU A 43 15.54 -3.59 -23.38
CA LEU A 43 16.35 -3.17 -22.23
C LEU A 43 16.31 -4.20 -21.10
N ASP A 44 17.44 -4.40 -20.42
CA ASP A 44 17.52 -5.17 -19.18
C ASP A 44 17.01 -4.32 -17.99
N VAL A 45 15.69 -4.21 -17.88
CA VAL A 45 15.01 -3.40 -16.86
C VAL A 45 13.83 -4.16 -16.25
N VAL A 46 13.51 -3.85 -15.00
CA VAL A 46 12.28 -4.30 -14.35
C VAL A 46 11.21 -3.24 -14.54
N THR A 47 10.04 -3.63 -15.03
CA THR A 47 8.89 -2.74 -15.19
C THR A 47 7.75 -3.13 -14.26
N VAL A 48 7.20 -2.14 -13.57
CA VAL A 48 6.11 -2.34 -12.61
C VAL A 48 4.99 -1.36 -12.93
N GLY A 49 3.85 -1.87 -13.39
CA GLY A 49 2.68 -1.06 -13.68
C GLY A 49 1.86 -0.79 -12.42
N GLU A 50 1.49 0.47 -12.15
CA GLU A 50 0.46 0.79 -11.16
C GLU A 50 -0.93 0.61 -11.78
N ALA A 51 -1.46 -0.62 -11.73
CA ALA A 51 -2.60 -1.03 -12.54
C ALA A 51 -3.88 -1.15 -11.71
N ASN A 52 -4.45 -0.01 -11.33
CA ASN A 52 -5.76 -0.01 -10.67
C ASN A 52 -6.85 -0.54 -11.62
N GLY A 53 -7.74 -1.38 -11.09
CA GLY A 53 -8.84 -1.99 -11.85
C GLY A 53 -8.50 -3.28 -12.61
N VAL A 54 -7.27 -3.77 -12.53
CA VAL A 54 -6.92 -5.12 -13.02
C VAL A 54 -7.29 -6.15 -11.97
N SER A 55 -8.07 -7.16 -12.36
CA SER A 55 -8.41 -8.29 -11.49
C SER A 55 -7.36 -9.39 -11.57
N ALA A 56 -7.29 -10.24 -10.55
CA ALA A 56 -6.40 -11.40 -10.55
C ALA A 56 -6.59 -12.33 -11.77
N ASP A 57 -7.82 -12.41 -12.30
CA ASP A 57 -8.14 -13.26 -13.46
C ASP A 57 -7.61 -12.69 -14.79
N GLN A 58 -7.34 -11.38 -14.84
CA GLN A 58 -6.78 -10.68 -16.00
C GLN A 58 -5.27 -10.44 -15.87
N ALA A 59 -4.71 -10.60 -14.67
CA ALA A 59 -3.33 -10.22 -14.38
C ALA A 59 -2.29 -10.91 -15.26
N VAL A 60 -2.54 -12.15 -15.69
CA VAL A 60 -1.64 -12.89 -16.58
C VAL A 60 -1.40 -12.13 -17.89
N GLU A 61 -2.43 -11.52 -18.48
CA GLU A 61 -2.29 -10.76 -19.73
C GLU A 61 -1.35 -9.54 -19.57
N TRP A 62 -1.24 -9.04 -18.34
CA TRP A 62 -0.42 -7.89 -17.99
C TRP A 62 1.02 -8.26 -17.65
N VAL A 63 1.25 -9.43 -17.05
CA VAL A 63 2.55 -9.78 -16.43
C VAL A 63 3.17 -11.10 -16.86
N ASP A 64 2.54 -11.85 -17.77
CA ASP A 64 3.13 -13.05 -18.35
C ASP A 64 4.52 -12.77 -18.93
N GLU A 65 5.43 -13.74 -18.81
CA GLU A 65 6.83 -13.59 -19.23
C GLU A 65 6.95 -13.32 -20.73
N GLU A 66 6.16 -14.02 -21.55
CA GLU A 66 6.21 -13.89 -23.01
C GLU A 66 5.26 -12.79 -23.52
N ARG A 67 3.99 -12.83 -23.08
CA ARG A 67 2.92 -11.98 -23.64
C ARG A 67 2.58 -10.76 -22.79
N GLY A 68 3.05 -10.72 -21.55
CA GLY A 68 2.78 -9.64 -20.61
C GLY A 68 3.46 -8.34 -21.02
N LYS A 69 2.91 -7.23 -20.54
CA LYS A 69 3.39 -5.88 -20.85
C LYS A 69 4.44 -5.44 -19.85
N PHE A 70 4.25 -5.80 -18.57
CA PHE A 70 5.12 -5.44 -17.46
C PHE A 70 5.76 -6.67 -16.83
N SER A 71 6.86 -6.50 -16.10
CA SER A 71 7.43 -7.58 -15.28
C SER A 71 6.50 -7.95 -14.11
N MET A 72 5.75 -6.98 -13.58
CA MET A 72 4.76 -7.14 -12.52
C MET A 72 3.82 -5.93 -12.47
N ILE A 73 2.74 -6.02 -11.69
CA ILE A 73 1.83 -4.89 -11.45
C ILE A 73 1.50 -4.73 -9.96
N PHE A 74 1.33 -3.49 -9.53
CA PHE A 74 0.64 -3.18 -8.27
C PHE A 74 -0.86 -3.29 -8.50
N GLN A 75 -1.47 -4.22 -7.79
CA GLN A 75 -2.92 -4.37 -7.67
C GLN A 75 -3.45 -3.67 -6.41
N PHE A 76 -4.70 -3.25 -6.44
CA PHE A 76 -5.30 -2.45 -5.37
C PHE A 76 -6.48 -3.13 -4.68
N GLU A 77 -6.78 -4.39 -4.98
CA GLU A 77 -7.89 -5.10 -4.35
C GLU A 77 -7.69 -5.26 -2.84
N SER A 78 -6.49 -5.61 -2.39
CA SER A 78 -6.16 -5.66 -0.97
C SER A 78 -6.21 -4.26 -0.35
N THR A 79 -5.80 -3.25 -1.12
CA THR A 79 -5.80 -1.84 -0.74
C THR A 79 -7.21 -1.22 -0.66
N ASN A 80 -8.18 -1.78 -1.38
CA ASN A 80 -9.58 -1.37 -1.34
C ASN A 80 -10.30 -1.89 -0.08
N LEU A 81 -9.71 -2.85 0.65
CA LEU A 81 -10.25 -3.25 1.95
C LEU A 81 -10.14 -2.13 2.99
N TRP A 82 -9.15 -1.25 2.86
CA TRP A 82 -8.93 -0.11 3.75
C TRP A 82 -10.09 0.88 3.69
N ASP A 83 -10.66 1.05 2.51
CA ASP A 83 -11.75 2.01 2.29
C ASP A 83 -13.11 1.42 2.76
N LYS A 84 -13.15 0.11 3.05
CA LYS A 84 -14.36 -0.60 3.52
C LYS A 84 -14.37 -0.84 5.03
N THR A 85 -13.21 -0.76 5.70
CA THR A 85 -13.11 -1.00 7.14
C THR A 85 -12.47 0.18 7.85
N LEU A 86 -13.22 0.82 8.76
CA LEU A 86 -12.67 1.83 9.66
C LEU A 86 -11.90 1.12 10.79
N GLY A 87 -10.61 0.85 10.57
CA GLY A 87 -9.68 0.52 11.64
C GLY A 87 -9.58 -0.96 12.06
N VAL A 88 -10.22 -1.88 11.32
CA VAL A 88 -10.12 -3.32 11.59
C VAL A 88 -9.93 -4.09 10.29
N ILE A 89 -8.91 -4.95 10.23
CA ILE A 89 -8.70 -5.81 9.06
C ILE A 89 -9.77 -6.91 8.98
N ASP A 90 -10.39 -7.06 7.81
CA ASP A 90 -11.11 -8.30 7.48
C ASP A 90 -10.09 -9.34 7.03
N VAL A 91 -9.60 -10.14 7.98
CA VAL A 91 -8.59 -11.19 7.74
C VAL A 91 -9.06 -12.19 6.68
N LEU A 92 -10.35 -12.52 6.64
CA LEU A 92 -10.87 -13.48 5.66
C LEU A 92 -10.88 -12.88 4.26
N ALA A 93 -11.29 -11.62 4.12
CA ALA A 93 -11.23 -10.93 2.83
C ALA A 93 -9.78 -10.76 2.35
N PHE A 94 -8.88 -10.37 3.25
CA PHE A 94 -7.46 -10.22 2.93
C PHE A 94 -6.85 -11.55 2.45
N LYS A 95 -7.09 -12.66 3.16
CA LYS A 95 -6.70 -14.02 2.71
C LYS A 95 -7.21 -14.34 1.32
N ARG A 96 -8.51 -14.17 1.07
CA ARG A 96 -9.12 -14.51 -0.22
C ARG A 96 -8.46 -13.74 -1.37
N ILE A 97 -8.22 -12.45 -1.18
CA ILE A 97 -7.60 -11.59 -2.20
C ILE A 97 -6.16 -12.03 -2.45
N MET A 98 -5.34 -12.08 -1.40
CA MET A 98 -3.92 -12.43 -1.54
C MET A 98 -3.73 -13.84 -2.11
N THR A 99 -4.51 -14.83 -1.64
CA THR A 99 -4.49 -16.20 -2.18
C THR A 99 -4.91 -16.24 -3.65
N ARG A 100 -5.91 -15.46 -4.07
CA ARG A 100 -6.31 -15.44 -5.48
C ARG A 100 -5.18 -14.90 -6.36
N TRP A 101 -4.53 -13.81 -5.96
CA TRP A 101 -3.39 -13.24 -6.69
C TRP A 101 -2.17 -14.17 -6.73
N GLU A 102 -1.87 -14.85 -5.63
CA GLU A 102 -0.85 -15.91 -5.58
C GLU A 102 -1.17 -17.04 -6.58
N LYS A 103 -2.41 -17.56 -6.56
CA LYS A 103 -2.80 -18.69 -7.41
C LYS A 103 -2.97 -18.33 -8.89
N SER A 104 -3.44 -17.13 -9.21
CA SER A 104 -3.62 -16.70 -10.60
C SER A 104 -2.28 -16.53 -11.33
N LEU A 105 -1.22 -16.15 -10.61
CA LEU A 105 0.11 -15.92 -11.19
C LEU A 105 1.10 -17.05 -10.93
N GLU A 106 0.70 -18.13 -10.24
CA GLU A 106 1.57 -19.26 -9.84
C GLU A 106 2.34 -19.89 -11.01
N LYS A 107 1.71 -19.95 -12.20
CA LYS A 107 2.29 -20.60 -13.39
C LYS A 107 2.85 -19.64 -14.42
N SER A 108 2.39 -18.39 -14.41
CA SER A 108 2.65 -17.41 -15.46
C SER A 108 2.38 -16.03 -14.88
N GLY A 109 3.45 -15.25 -14.77
CA GLY A 109 3.45 -13.91 -14.21
C GLY A 109 4.14 -13.78 -12.85
N TRP A 110 4.17 -12.55 -12.34
CA TRP A 110 4.88 -12.22 -11.11
C TRP A 110 4.17 -11.13 -10.30
N ASN A 111 3.99 -11.35 -8.99
CA ASN A 111 3.33 -10.41 -8.10
C ASN A 111 4.28 -9.26 -7.67
N ALA A 112 3.78 -8.03 -7.63
CA ALA A 112 4.40 -6.95 -6.85
C ALA A 112 3.74 -6.90 -5.46
N LEU A 113 4.47 -7.28 -4.43
CA LEU A 113 3.94 -7.44 -3.08
C LEU A 113 4.15 -6.16 -2.29
N PHE A 114 3.09 -5.50 -1.83
CA PHE A 114 3.18 -4.30 -1.00
C PHE A 114 2.02 -4.22 -0.03
N LEU A 115 2.22 -3.43 1.03
CA LEU A 115 1.19 -3.12 2.04
C LEU A 115 1.07 -1.61 2.29
N GLU A 116 2.13 -0.84 2.04
CA GLU A 116 2.15 0.61 2.19
C GLU A 116 2.67 1.28 0.92
N ASN A 117 2.22 2.51 0.70
CA ASN A 117 2.74 3.44 -0.30
C ASN A 117 2.40 4.87 0.14
N HIS A 118 2.66 5.86 -0.71
CA HIS A 118 2.43 7.27 -0.43
C HIS A 118 0.95 7.71 -0.48
N ASP A 119 0.03 6.81 -0.87
CA ASP A 119 -1.39 7.08 -1.09
C ASP A 119 -2.30 6.39 -0.07
N LYS A 120 -1.74 5.57 0.83
CA LYS A 120 -2.48 4.85 1.86
C LYS A 120 -1.88 5.10 3.24
N PRO A 121 -2.70 5.09 4.30
CA PRO A 121 -2.20 5.27 5.66
C PRO A 121 -1.28 4.13 6.09
N ARG A 122 -0.56 4.33 7.20
CA ARG A 122 0.35 3.31 7.75
C ARG A 122 -0.44 2.10 8.24
N ILE A 123 0.02 0.89 7.90
CA ILE A 123 -0.72 -0.35 8.16
C ILE A 123 -0.84 -0.66 9.65
N VAL A 124 0.21 -0.37 10.41
CA VAL A 124 0.24 -0.59 11.86
C VAL A 124 -0.82 0.24 12.59
N SER A 125 -1.13 1.43 12.07
CA SER A 125 -2.14 2.34 12.63
C SER A 125 -3.56 2.01 12.19
N THR A 126 -3.72 1.39 11.03
CA THR A 126 -5.04 1.17 10.42
C THR A 126 -5.57 -0.23 10.63
N TRP A 127 -4.72 -1.24 10.51
CA TRP A 127 -5.09 -2.65 10.67
C TRP A 127 -4.43 -3.33 11.87
N GLY A 128 -3.40 -2.70 12.44
CA GLY A 128 -2.71 -3.17 13.63
C GLY A 128 -3.09 -2.42 14.90
N ASN A 129 -2.16 -2.43 15.85
CA ASN A 129 -2.21 -1.64 17.06
C ASN A 129 -0.86 -0.92 17.21
N ASP A 130 -0.84 0.37 16.90
CA ASP A 130 0.35 1.22 16.91
C ASP A 130 0.69 1.80 18.30
N LYS A 131 0.01 1.35 19.36
CA LYS A 131 0.20 1.81 20.74
C LYS A 131 0.92 0.79 21.60
N GLU A 132 0.32 -0.38 21.75
CA GLU A 132 0.78 -1.44 22.67
C GLU A 132 1.55 -2.52 21.94
N TYR A 133 1.15 -2.85 20.71
CA TYR A 133 1.66 -4.00 19.94
C TYR A 133 2.34 -3.57 18.64
N LEU A 134 2.92 -2.36 18.60
CA LEU A 134 3.49 -1.77 17.38
C LEU A 134 4.44 -2.74 16.66
N ARG A 135 5.42 -3.26 17.39
CA ARG A 135 6.42 -4.19 16.87
C ARG A 135 5.78 -5.50 16.40
N ASP A 136 4.88 -6.05 17.21
CA ASP A 136 4.26 -7.35 16.91
C ASP A 136 3.38 -7.25 15.65
N CYS A 137 2.60 -6.19 15.52
CA CYS A 137 1.82 -5.92 14.32
C CYS A 137 2.73 -5.67 13.10
N ALA A 138 3.74 -4.80 13.22
CA ALA A 138 4.64 -4.48 12.11
C ALA A 138 5.35 -5.74 11.57
N THR A 139 5.87 -6.57 12.48
CA THR A 139 6.59 -7.79 12.12
C THR A 139 5.66 -8.91 11.63
N ALA A 140 4.43 -9.00 12.14
CA ALA A 140 3.41 -9.91 11.62
C ALA A 140 3.02 -9.56 10.18
N PHE A 141 2.72 -8.29 9.89
CA PHE A 141 2.42 -7.84 8.53
C PHE A 141 3.61 -8.08 7.59
N ALA A 142 4.82 -7.71 8.02
CA ALA A 142 6.04 -7.96 7.27
C ALA A 142 6.20 -9.43 6.90
N THR A 143 6.04 -10.33 7.87
CA THR A 143 6.16 -11.78 7.67
C THR A 143 5.19 -12.29 6.61
N VAL A 144 3.93 -11.83 6.66
CA VAL A 144 2.88 -12.32 5.76
C VAL A 144 3.21 -11.99 4.31
N TYR A 145 3.55 -10.74 3.99
CA TYR A 145 3.75 -10.35 2.58
C TYR A 145 5.18 -10.55 2.07
N MET A 146 6.21 -10.45 2.92
CA MET A 146 7.61 -10.61 2.48
C MET A 146 7.95 -12.05 2.13
N LEU A 147 7.17 -13.04 2.59
CA LEU A 147 7.40 -14.47 2.37
C LEU A 147 6.37 -15.09 1.39
N MET A 148 5.62 -14.25 0.68
CA MET A 148 4.78 -14.60 -0.47
C MET A 148 5.63 -14.70 -1.76
N MET A 149 5.07 -15.30 -2.83
CA MET A 149 5.73 -15.35 -4.14
C MET A 149 5.59 -14.00 -4.85
N GLY A 150 6.69 -13.48 -5.39
CA GLY A 150 6.71 -12.15 -6.02
C GLY A 150 7.90 -11.29 -5.61
N THR A 151 7.82 -9.99 -5.85
CA THR A 151 8.83 -9.01 -5.43
C THR A 151 8.25 -8.11 -4.35
N PRO A 152 8.76 -8.15 -3.11
CA PRO A 152 8.28 -7.27 -2.05
C PRO A 152 8.82 -5.85 -2.18
N PHE A 153 7.92 -4.88 -1.99
CA PHE A 153 8.19 -3.46 -1.87
C PHE A 153 8.02 -3.03 -0.41
N ILE A 154 8.97 -2.25 0.08
CA ILE A 154 8.94 -1.68 1.43
C ILE A 154 8.87 -0.17 1.25
N PHE A 155 7.83 0.46 1.79
CA PHE A 155 7.70 1.91 1.74
C PHE A 155 8.48 2.58 2.87
N GLN A 156 9.09 3.75 2.62
CA GLN A 156 9.93 4.43 3.60
C GLN A 156 9.21 4.61 4.94
N GLY A 157 9.83 4.15 6.03
CA GLY A 157 9.27 4.21 7.37
C GLY A 157 8.50 2.96 7.79
N GLN A 158 8.06 2.12 6.86
CA GLN A 158 7.39 0.86 7.16
C GLN A 158 8.32 -0.07 7.96
N GLU A 159 9.62 -0.05 7.62
CA GLU A 159 10.66 -0.85 8.25
C GLU A 159 11.00 -0.43 9.68
N ILE A 160 10.66 0.80 10.09
CA ILE A 160 10.77 1.23 11.49
C ILE A 160 9.41 1.26 12.20
N GLY A 161 8.34 0.88 11.52
CA GLY A 161 6.98 0.93 12.07
C GLY A 161 6.48 2.36 12.27
N MET A 162 6.76 3.28 11.34
CA MET A 162 6.14 4.61 11.35
C MET A 162 4.62 4.50 11.37
N THR A 163 3.98 5.43 12.07
CA THR A 163 2.53 5.41 12.35
C THR A 163 1.84 6.60 11.70
N ASN A 164 0.51 6.55 11.60
CA ASN A 164 -0.31 7.70 11.25
C ASN A 164 -0.04 8.88 12.19
N VAL A 165 -0.32 10.09 11.69
CA VAL A 165 -0.16 11.35 12.41
C VAL A 165 -1.50 11.99 12.69
N ARG A 166 -1.58 12.74 13.80
CA ARG A 166 -2.81 13.37 14.28
C ARG A 166 -2.58 14.86 14.49
N PHE A 167 -2.39 15.61 13.41
CA PHE A 167 -2.31 17.06 13.52
C PHE A 167 -3.68 17.64 13.87
N PRO A 168 -3.72 18.72 14.67
CA PRO A 168 -4.97 19.26 15.20
C PRO A 168 -5.78 20.03 14.15
N SER A 169 -5.15 20.58 13.11
CA SER A 169 -5.80 21.42 12.12
C SER A 169 -5.76 20.81 10.72
N ILE A 170 -6.83 20.99 9.95
CA ILE A 170 -6.85 20.68 8.52
C ILE A 170 -5.77 21.46 7.75
N ASN A 171 -5.34 22.63 8.25
CA ASN A 171 -4.30 23.43 7.62
C ASN A 171 -2.90 22.79 7.71
N ASP A 172 -2.71 21.83 8.61
CA ASP A 172 -1.47 21.07 8.77
C ASP A 172 -1.38 19.89 7.78
N TYR A 173 -2.45 19.64 7.01
CA TYR A 173 -2.55 18.60 5.99
C TYR A 173 -2.49 19.22 4.58
N PRO A 174 -1.35 19.15 3.88
CA PRO A 174 -1.21 19.74 2.55
C PRO A 174 -2.00 19.01 1.46
N ASP A 175 -2.43 17.77 1.68
CA ASP A 175 -3.14 16.98 0.67
C ASP A 175 -4.45 17.64 0.21
N VAL A 176 -4.53 17.91 -1.09
CA VAL A 176 -5.66 18.60 -1.70
C VAL A 176 -6.96 17.79 -1.56
N ALA A 177 -6.88 16.46 -1.63
CA ALA A 177 -8.06 15.61 -1.50
C ALA A 177 -8.62 15.67 -0.07
N ALA A 178 -7.76 15.60 0.95
CA ALA A 178 -8.16 15.77 2.35
C ALA A 178 -8.79 17.15 2.61
N ARG A 179 -8.19 18.23 2.10
CA ARG A 179 -8.72 19.60 2.26
C ARG A 179 -10.07 19.79 1.55
N ASN A 180 -10.20 19.27 0.32
CA ASN A 180 -11.45 19.32 -0.42
C ASN A 180 -12.55 18.51 0.27
N PHE A 181 -12.24 17.29 0.71
CA PHE A 181 -13.16 16.46 1.48
C PHE A 181 -13.64 17.19 2.74
N TYR A 182 -12.70 17.73 3.53
CA TYR A 182 -13.00 18.47 4.74
C TYR A 182 -13.94 19.66 4.47
N ASN A 183 -13.62 20.51 3.49
CA ASN A 183 -14.42 21.70 3.20
C ASN A 183 -15.82 21.35 2.66
N LEU A 184 -15.92 20.35 1.78
CA LEU A 184 -17.21 19.90 1.23
C LEU A 184 -18.13 19.32 2.30
N GLN A 185 -17.59 18.53 3.24
CA GLN A 185 -18.39 17.95 4.32
C GLN A 185 -18.71 18.96 5.42
N LEU A 186 -17.78 19.86 5.74
CA LEU A 186 -18.04 20.97 6.66
C LEU A 186 -19.17 21.87 6.15
N ALA A 187 -19.20 22.17 4.84
CA ALA A 187 -20.30 22.91 4.22
C ALA A 187 -21.65 22.20 4.28
N LYS A 188 -21.64 20.86 4.43
CA LYS A 188 -22.84 20.03 4.67
C LYS A 188 -23.22 19.93 6.15
N GLY A 189 -22.47 20.59 7.04
CA GLY A 189 -22.74 20.62 8.47
C GLY A 189 -22.14 19.46 9.29
N VAL A 190 -21.20 18.70 8.71
CA VAL A 190 -20.47 17.66 9.47
C VAL A 190 -19.49 18.33 10.44
N ASP A 191 -19.42 17.83 11.67
CA ASP A 191 -18.60 18.40 12.73
C ASP A 191 -17.08 18.26 12.47
N HIS A 192 -16.30 19.24 12.92
CA HIS A 192 -14.85 19.27 12.77
C HIS A 192 -14.18 18.01 13.34
N ASP A 193 -14.54 17.60 14.56
CA ASP A 193 -13.89 16.48 15.24
C ASP A 193 -14.21 15.16 14.55
N GLU A 194 -15.40 15.03 13.95
CA GLU A 194 -15.78 13.88 13.14
C GLU A 194 -14.96 13.81 11.85
N LEU A 195 -14.78 14.94 11.16
CA LEU A 195 -13.97 15.02 9.95
C LEU A 195 -12.49 14.73 10.22
N MET A 196 -11.92 15.31 11.28
CA MET A 196 -10.53 15.02 11.68
C MET A 196 -10.37 13.56 12.10
N LYS A 197 -11.40 12.99 12.76
CA LYS A 197 -11.71 11.54 12.87
C LYS A 197 -11.25 10.74 11.66
N ILE A 198 -11.90 11.04 10.54
CA ILE A 198 -11.74 10.34 9.27
C ILE A 198 -10.35 10.61 8.68
N ILE A 199 -9.91 11.87 8.66
CA ILE A 199 -8.61 12.26 8.08
C ILE A 199 -7.43 11.60 8.78
N HIS A 200 -7.46 11.51 10.12
CA HIS A 200 -6.44 10.80 10.90
C HIS A 200 -6.37 9.31 10.58
N MET A 201 -7.48 8.71 10.11
CA MET A 201 -7.55 7.29 9.79
C MET A 201 -7.22 7.01 8.32
N THR A 202 -7.69 7.84 7.38
CA THR A 202 -7.70 7.53 5.94
C THR A 202 -6.83 8.46 5.10
N GLY A 203 -6.37 9.58 5.67
CA GLY A 203 -5.64 10.61 4.92
C GLY A 203 -4.30 10.10 4.38
N ARG A 204 -3.97 10.47 3.13
CA ARG A 204 -2.72 10.10 2.45
C ARG A 204 -1.49 10.68 3.13
N ASP A 205 -1.63 11.88 3.70
CA ASP A 205 -0.56 12.57 4.42
C ASP A 205 -0.01 11.78 5.62
N ASN A 206 -0.76 10.80 6.14
CA ASN A 206 -0.25 9.87 7.15
C ASN A 206 1.01 9.09 6.70
N ALA A 207 1.16 8.85 5.40
CA ALA A 207 2.32 8.20 4.83
C ALA A 207 3.40 9.18 4.34
N ARG A 208 3.11 10.49 4.34
CA ARG A 208 3.95 11.51 3.71
C ARG A 208 4.72 12.38 4.70
N THR A 209 4.51 12.20 6.01
CA THR A 209 5.32 12.87 7.02
C THR A 209 6.81 12.52 6.84
N PRO A 210 7.74 13.44 7.17
CA PRO A 210 9.17 13.19 7.05
C PRO A 210 9.63 11.87 7.67
N MET A 211 10.60 11.23 7.02
CA MET A 211 11.27 10.04 7.53
C MET A 211 11.94 10.35 8.88
N GLN A 212 11.84 9.42 9.82
CA GLN A 212 12.32 9.60 11.20
C GLN A 212 13.70 8.97 11.36
N TRP A 213 14.77 9.74 11.10
CA TRP A 213 16.15 9.25 11.15
C TRP A 213 16.68 9.13 12.58
N ASP A 214 16.49 10.15 13.39
CA ASP A 214 16.97 10.22 14.78
C ASP A 214 16.01 11.03 15.68
N ASP A 215 16.43 11.35 16.91
CA ASP A 215 15.65 12.11 17.90
C ASP A 215 15.97 13.62 17.93
N SER A 216 16.72 14.12 16.94
CA SER A 216 17.06 15.54 16.80
C SER A 216 15.93 16.36 16.18
N LEU A 217 16.17 17.65 15.92
CA LEU A 217 15.19 18.54 15.27
C LEU A 217 14.66 17.91 13.98
N ASN A 218 13.33 17.89 13.82
CA ASN A 218 12.64 17.29 12.68
C ASN A 218 13.05 15.82 12.42
N ALA A 219 13.38 15.07 13.47
CA ALA A 219 13.84 13.69 13.39
C ALA A 219 15.09 13.49 12.51
N GLY A 220 15.95 14.50 12.41
CA GLY A 220 17.14 14.47 11.55
C GLY A 220 16.85 14.65 10.05
N PHE A 221 15.58 14.84 9.66
CA PHE A 221 15.20 15.01 8.25
C PHE A 221 15.63 16.37 7.67
N SER A 222 15.60 17.43 8.48
CA SER A 222 15.96 18.78 8.04
C SER A 222 16.45 19.64 9.18
N THR A 223 17.47 20.47 8.90
CA THR A 223 17.98 21.49 9.82
C THR A 223 17.16 22.79 9.81
N ALA A 224 16.20 22.93 8.89
CA ALA A 224 15.30 24.07 8.85
C ALA A 224 14.36 24.06 10.07
N GLN A 225 13.80 25.22 10.43
CA GLN A 225 12.87 25.29 11.56
C GLN A 225 11.57 24.52 11.33
N GLN A 226 11.12 24.42 10.07
CA GLN A 226 9.90 23.73 9.67
C GLN A 226 10.14 22.95 8.37
N THR A 227 9.43 21.84 8.23
CA THR A 227 9.33 21.05 7.00
C THR A 227 8.05 21.39 6.23
N TRP A 228 7.92 20.89 5.00
CA TRP A 228 6.75 21.14 4.14
C TRP A 228 5.43 20.57 4.70
N ILE A 229 5.53 19.57 5.58
CA ILE A 229 4.47 19.01 6.42
C ILE A 229 5.09 18.70 7.78
N GLY A 230 4.33 18.75 8.88
CA GLY A 230 4.84 18.45 10.22
C GLY A 230 5.49 17.06 10.34
N VAL A 231 6.42 16.93 11.28
CA VAL A 231 7.01 15.63 11.66
C VAL A 231 6.11 14.96 12.71
N ASN A 232 5.94 13.64 12.62
CA ASN A 232 5.16 12.91 13.62
C ASN A 232 5.86 13.03 15.00
N PRO A 233 5.20 13.56 16.04
CA PRO A 233 5.84 13.82 17.34
C PRO A 233 6.44 12.58 18.02
N ASN A 234 6.07 11.37 17.59
CA ASN A 234 6.60 10.13 18.14
C ASN A 234 8.04 9.78 17.68
N TYR A 235 8.66 10.61 16.82
CA TYR A 235 10.00 10.37 16.29
C TYR A 235 11.08 10.19 17.38
N VAL A 236 10.88 10.78 18.56
CA VAL A 236 11.74 10.59 19.73
C VAL A 236 11.77 9.15 20.27
N ARG A 237 10.82 8.29 19.84
CA ARG A 237 10.74 6.86 20.22
C ARG A 237 10.77 5.91 19.02
N ILE A 238 10.44 6.40 17.83
CA ILE A 238 10.42 5.63 16.59
C ILE A 238 11.36 6.34 15.64
N ASN A 239 12.59 5.87 15.53
CA ASN A 239 13.54 6.39 14.55
C ASN A 239 14.58 5.32 14.19
N VAL A 240 15.29 5.56 13.09
CA VAL A 240 16.31 4.63 12.57
C VAL A 240 17.44 4.45 13.58
N ALA A 241 17.99 5.53 14.11
CA ALA A 241 19.15 5.49 15.02
C ALA A 241 18.89 4.61 16.26
N GLN A 242 17.68 4.68 16.83
CA GLN A 242 17.28 3.85 17.98
C GLN A 242 17.13 2.38 17.60
N GLN A 243 16.64 2.09 16.39
CA GLN A 243 16.38 0.72 15.95
C GLN A 243 17.59 0.02 15.32
N GLU A 244 18.59 0.77 14.86
CA GLU A 244 19.74 0.22 14.14
C GLU A 244 20.54 -0.78 14.96
N ASN A 245 20.76 -0.47 16.25
CA ASN A 245 21.52 -1.31 17.18
C ASN A 245 20.65 -2.23 18.05
N ASP A 246 19.32 -2.11 18.00
CA ASP A 246 18.40 -3.02 18.68
C ASP A 246 18.13 -4.22 17.78
N GLU A 247 18.73 -5.37 18.08
CA GLU A 247 18.54 -6.61 17.31
C GLU A 247 17.08 -7.04 17.24
N THR A 248 16.26 -6.67 18.21
CA THR A 248 14.84 -7.01 18.24
C THR A 248 13.98 -6.03 17.45
N SER A 249 14.52 -4.91 16.96
CA SER A 249 13.77 -3.85 16.29
C SER A 249 13.01 -4.31 15.04
N VAL A 250 12.02 -3.51 14.63
CA VAL A 250 11.29 -3.73 13.37
C VAL A 250 12.27 -3.65 12.19
N LEU A 251 13.20 -2.71 12.22
CA LEU A 251 14.22 -2.53 11.18
C LEU A 251 15.06 -3.79 11.01
N ASN A 252 15.61 -4.30 12.12
CA ASN A 252 16.45 -5.49 12.06
C ASN A 252 15.62 -6.76 11.76
N PHE A 253 14.31 -6.76 12.05
CA PHE A 253 13.41 -7.82 11.57
C PHE A 253 13.24 -7.80 10.05
N TYR A 254 13.01 -6.64 9.42
CA TYR A 254 12.96 -6.54 7.96
C TYR A 254 14.30 -6.96 7.31
N LYS A 255 15.44 -6.52 7.87
CA LYS A 255 16.77 -6.96 7.39
C LYS A 255 16.91 -8.48 7.43
N ARG A 256 16.45 -9.14 8.50
CA ARG A 256 16.42 -10.61 8.59
C ARG A 256 15.52 -11.25 7.56
N LEU A 257 14.32 -10.72 7.31
CA LEU A 257 13.42 -11.24 6.27
C LEU A 257 14.02 -11.12 4.86
N ILE A 258 14.65 -9.99 4.55
CA ILE A 258 15.34 -9.79 3.26
C ILE A 258 16.48 -10.81 3.11
N ARG A 259 17.29 -10.99 4.16
CA ARG A 259 18.37 -11.98 4.18
C ARG A 259 17.83 -13.39 3.97
N LEU A 260 16.78 -13.76 4.72
CA LEU A 260 16.12 -15.07 4.61
C LEU A 260 15.64 -15.33 3.18
N ARG A 261 15.02 -14.34 2.52
CA ARG A 261 14.58 -14.47 1.12
C ARG A 261 15.74 -14.61 0.13
N LYS A 262 16.85 -13.91 0.37
CA LYS A 262 18.06 -13.99 -0.47
C LYS A 262 18.83 -15.30 -0.30
N GLU A 263 18.82 -15.89 0.90
CA GLU A 263 19.56 -17.12 1.21
C GLU A 263 18.79 -18.40 0.85
N HIS A 264 17.48 -18.31 0.64
CA HIS A 264 16.63 -19.47 0.36
C HIS A 264 15.67 -19.21 -0.81
N ASP A 265 15.92 -19.89 -1.92
CA ASP A 265 15.08 -19.88 -3.13
C ASP A 265 13.61 -20.23 -2.84
N LEU A 266 13.34 -21.02 -1.80
CA LEU A 266 12.00 -21.36 -1.32
C LEU A 266 11.10 -20.12 -1.16
N PHE A 267 11.62 -19.02 -0.61
CA PHE A 267 10.81 -17.83 -0.38
C PHE A 267 10.63 -16.99 -1.64
N THR A 268 11.43 -17.21 -2.67
CA THR A 268 11.27 -16.56 -3.97
C THR A 268 10.36 -17.37 -4.89
N TYR A 269 10.65 -18.65 -5.10
CA TYR A 269 10.04 -19.50 -6.12
C TYR A 269 9.10 -20.60 -5.60
N GLY A 270 9.06 -20.85 -4.28
CA GLY A 270 8.21 -21.91 -3.72
C GLY A 270 6.73 -21.67 -3.97
N ILE A 271 5.95 -22.74 -4.10
CA ILE A 271 4.51 -22.66 -4.35
C ILE A 271 3.78 -22.23 -3.08
N TYR A 272 2.92 -21.23 -3.19
CA TYR A 272 2.08 -20.75 -2.08
C TYR A 272 0.85 -21.63 -1.88
N ASP A 273 0.57 -22.09 -0.66
CA ASP A 273 -0.71 -22.74 -0.34
C ASP A 273 -1.31 -22.24 0.98
N LEU A 274 -2.56 -21.75 0.91
CA LEU A 274 -3.27 -21.24 2.08
C LEU A 274 -3.67 -22.38 3.03
N ILE A 275 -3.40 -22.18 4.33
CA ILE A 275 -3.93 -23.03 5.40
C ILE A 275 -4.86 -22.22 6.30
N LEU A 276 -5.70 -22.90 7.08
CA LEU A 276 -6.63 -22.25 8.01
C LEU A 276 -7.53 -21.20 7.32
N SER A 277 -8.01 -21.50 6.11
CA SER A 277 -8.71 -20.55 5.23
C SER A 277 -9.91 -19.86 5.90
N ASN A 278 -10.63 -20.57 6.77
CA ASN A 278 -11.81 -20.06 7.48
C ASN A 278 -11.51 -19.41 8.85
N ASN A 279 -10.25 -19.38 9.29
CA ASN A 279 -9.89 -18.78 10.58
C ASN A 279 -9.89 -17.23 10.47
N LYS A 280 -10.61 -16.56 11.38
CA LYS A 280 -10.80 -15.10 11.36
C LYS A 280 -9.66 -14.29 11.99
N GLN A 281 -8.68 -14.94 12.61
CA GLN A 281 -7.60 -14.29 13.37
C GLN A 281 -6.20 -14.69 12.89
N ILE A 282 -6.04 -15.89 12.33
CA ILE A 282 -4.74 -16.45 11.95
C ILE A 282 -4.62 -16.49 10.44
N TYR A 283 -3.70 -15.73 9.84
CA TYR A 283 -3.25 -15.94 8.46
C TYR A 283 -2.07 -16.92 8.46
N GLY A 284 -2.28 -18.14 7.95
CA GLY A 284 -1.22 -19.12 7.74
C GLY A 284 -1.16 -19.61 6.30
N TYR A 285 0.03 -19.89 5.79
CA TYR A 285 0.25 -20.53 4.50
C TYR A 285 1.57 -21.31 4.51
N THR A 286 1.75 -22.18 3.53
CA THR A 286 3.01 -22.91 3.27
C THR A 286 3.67 -22.39 1.99
N ARG A 287 4.99 -22.56 1.92
CA ARG A 287 5.79 -22.48 0.69
C ARG A 287 6.43 -23.86 0.47
N THR A 288 6.38 -24.41 -0.75
CA THR A 288 6.94 -25.74 -1.07
C THR A 288 7.73 -25.73 -2.35
#